data_AF-A0A967C9N8-F1
#
_entry.id   AF-A0A967C9N8-F1
#
_cell.length_a   1.000
_cell.length_b   1.000
_cell.length_c   1.000
_cell.angle_alpha   90.00
_cell.angle_beta   90.00
_cell.angle_gamma   90.00
#
_symmetry.space_group_name_H-M   'P 1'
#
loop_
_entity.id
_entity.type
_entity.pdbx_description
1 polymer ?
#
loop_
_entity_poly.entity_id
_entity_poly.type
_entity_poly.pdbx_seq_one_letter_code
_entity_poly.pdbx_strand_id
1 'polypeptide(L)'
;MFRKVQIAVLAVLLVVPLRFATAQAPTVRPLAEIGPWPVVSQLIEFQGRVWFANSVKGVNHNSADLYSLSLADRDVRFERPLFSQDAGDAVVLEGRLYWPLEDSRNSVGWAEVTLTDGKAWRRRAIPGARAFHNHAMVAWRGGLVAATSAWRAGLQGSSDGGMSWRRLYDHPTPERRVSRVVRLAAAETFFLGHLIDVGQHRLLRSNGEETALLNDWPEDLPVTALAGKANAVYIAANAADGIVLWRSDGSTLRQLEVSLPDGRVQDLQAAAGRLWMLTTAAGGGGSVWSSADGLGWREDLRLDGGTPWDLHVGTAGLYVGGTAESGLGALWVQGESLADDPGDDLSALSIASAPAGDLDWAAEATSLDNLLAAPASYAARSTLRDEIYRLAMAGPPEGFFAARLAVGEGPAGDIPLIGGQVRVRNRGFADWLLLWGMGLNGQSGVPAGLLLKPWASAANPAEKYFEPAPSALWAVVMAGQADRATIATLIERLGFADDPDWLRNQVAGTLATLTGQPKHPNQDRWLDWWALAEPGWPD
;
A
#
# COMPACT_ATOMS: atom_id res chain seq x y z
N MET A 1 -70.48 -63.96 -0.45
CA MET A 1 -70.95 -62.55 -0.49
C MET A 1 -70.17 -61.80 0.59
N PHE A 2 -69.03 -61.18 0.29
CA PHE A 2 -68.88 -59.80 -0.24
C PHE A 2 -69.66 -58.80 0.63
N ARG A 3 -69.06 -57.81 1.32
CA ARG A 3 -67.93 -56.93 0.98
C ARG A 3 -67.25 -56.35 2.23
N LYS A 4 -65.92 -56.20 2.11
CA LYS A 4 -65.06 -55.32 2.90
C LYS A 4 -65.45 -53.85 2.66
N VAL A 5 -65.40 -53.01 3.69
CA VAL A 5 -65.25 -51.56 3.54
C VAL A 5 -64.04 -51.13 4.35
N GLN A 6 -62.95 -50.84 3.63
CA GLN A 6 -61.78 -50.15 4.13
C GLN A 6 -62.11 -48.65 4.17
N ILE A 7 -61.98 -48.02 5.33
CA ILE A 7 -61.94 -46.55 5.42
C ILE A 7 -60.47 -46.17 5.45
N ALA A 8 -59.96 -45.70 4.32
CA ALA A 8 -58.69 -45.02 4.22
C ALA A 8 -58.89 -43.58 4.72
N VAL A 9 -58.30 -43.25 5.87
CA VAL A 9 -58.11 -41.86 6.28
C VAL A 9 -56.88 -41.34 5.54
N LEU A 10 -57.15 -40.68 4.41
CA LEU A 10 -56.17 -39.92 3.65
C LEU A 10 -55.81 -38.68 4.49
N ALA A 11 -54.75 -38.77 5.30
CA ALA A 11 -54.10 -37.60 5.86
C ALA A 11 -53.46 -36.84 4.69
N VAL A 12 -54.19 -35.85 4.18
CA VAL A 12 -53.65 -34.83 3.28
C VAL A 12 -52.58 -34.09 4.07
N LEU A 13 -51.33 -34.51 3.89
CA LEU A 13 -50.14 -33.69 4.10
C LEU A 13 -50.31 -32.45 3.22
N LEU A 14 -50.87 -31.40 3.83
CA LEU A 14 -50.72 -30.02 3.37
C LEU A 14 -49.23 -29.69 3.49
N VAL A 15 -48.48 -30.10 2.47
CA VAL A 15 -47.19 -29.51 2.13
C VAL A 15 -47.54 -28.11 1.65
N VAL A 16 -47.72 -27.19 2.59
CA VAL A 16 -47.55 -25.77 2.33
C VAL A 16 -46.08 -25.65 1.93
N PRO A 17 -45.74 -25.30 0.67
CA PRO A 17 -44.38 -24.89 0.41
C PRO A 17 -44.21 -23.61 1.23
N LEU A 18 -43.54 -23.71 2.38
CA LEU A 18 -42.86 -22.58 2.99
C LEU A 18 -41.86 -22.10 1.93
N ARG A 19 -42.34 -21.27 1.02
CA ARG A 19 -41.52 -20.37 0.24
C ARG A 19 -40.88 -19.47 1.30
N PHE A 20 -39.73 -19.90 1.81
CA PHE A 20 -38.77 -18.96 2.35
C PHE A 20 -38.55 -17.98 1.20
N ALA A 21 -39.19 -16.82 1.29
CA ALA A 21 -38.78 -15.68 0.49
C ALA A 21 -37.31 -15.49 0.85
N THR A 22 -36.42 -15.92 -0.05
CA THR A 22 -35.01 -15.60 0.06
C THR A 22 -34.96 -14.09 0.06
N ALA A 23 -34.78 -13.51 1.25
CA ALA A 23 -34.69 -12.07 1.40
C ALA A 23 -33.62 -11.59 0.43
N GLN A 24 -34.02 -10.70 -0.47
CA GLN A 24 -33.13 -10.15 -1.47
C GLN A 24 -32.02 -9.38 -0.73
N ALA A 25 -30.76 -9.56 -1.15
CA ALA A 25 -29.65 -8.88 -0.52
C ALA A 25 -29.87 -7.35 -0.55
N PRO A 26 -29.56 -6.63 0.55
CA PRO A 26 -29.71 -5.18 0.60
C PRO A 26 -28.81 -4.51 -0.45
N THR A 27 -29.30 -3.42 -1.04
CA THR A 27 -28.52 -2.55 -1.92
C THR A 27 -27.99 -1.36 -1.14
N VAL A 28 -26.70 -1.06 -1.27
CA VAL A 28 -26.06 0.10 -0.65
C VAL A 28 -25.42 1.01 -1.69
N ARG A 29 -25.36 2.30 -1.36
CA ARG A 29 -24.68 3.35 -2.12
C ARG A 29 -23.40 3.77 -1.40
N PRO A 30 -22.48 4.48 -2.06
CA PRO A 30 -21.28 4.97 -1.40
C PRO A 30 -21.68 5.84 -0.20
N LEU A 31 -21.03 5.59 0.94
CA LEU A 31 -21.10 6.47 2.11
C LEU A 31 -20.39 7.79 1.82
N ALA A 32 -19.24 7.71 1.14
CA ALA A 32 -18.39 8.84 0.85
C ALA A 32 -17.75 8.72 -0.53
N GLU A 33 -17.56 9.88 -1.17
CA GLU A 33 -16.69 10.04 -2.33
C GLU A 33 -15.39 10.70 -1.87
N ILE A 34 -14.26 10.06 -2.17
CA ILE A 34 -12.93 10.43 -1.70
C ILE A 34 -12.09 10.92 -2.87
N GLY A 35 -11.51 12.10 -2.72
CA GLY A 35 -10.66 12.71 -3.73
C GLY A 35 -9.25 13.00 -3.23
N PRO A 36 -8.36 13.47 -4.12
CA PRO A 36 -8.68 13.86 -5.50
C PRO A 36 -8.57 12.70 -6.51
N TRP A 37 -8.23 11.49 -6.08
CA TRP A 37 -7.93 10.37 -6.97
C TRP A 37 -9.15 9.47 -7.20
N PRO A 38 -9.17 8.70 -8.31
CA PRO A 38 -10.39 8.02 -8.76
C PRO A 38 -10.72 6.70 -8.06
N VAL A 39 -9.83 6.13 -7.25
CA VAL A 39 -10.04 4.80 -6.68
C VAL A 39 -9.76 4.78 -5.19
N VAL A 40 -10.67 4.21 -4.39
CA VAL A 40 -10.39 3.75 -3.02
C VAL A 40 -10.06 2.27 -3.04
N SER A 41 -8.98 1.88 -2.35
CA SER A 41 -8.51 0.49 -2.27
C SER A 41 -7.54 0.28 -1.10
N GLN A 42 -7.05 -0.95 -0.94
CA GLN A 42 -6.19 -1.38 0.15
C GLN A 42 -6.83 -1.16 1.52
N LEU A 43 -8.09 -1.58 1.64
CA LEU A 43 -8.84 -1.39 2.87
C LEU A 43 -8.32 -2.32 3.97
N ILE A 44 -8.00 -1.75 5.14
CA ILE A 44 -7.54 -2.51 6.29
C ILE A 44 -7.99 -1.88 7.60
N GLU A 45 -8.61 -2.66 8.48
CA GLU A 45 -8.95 -2.23 9.83
C GLU A 45 -7.70 -2.15 10.72
N PHE A 46 -7.52 -1.02 11.37
CA PHE A 46 -6.47 -0.78 12.34
C PHE A 46 -6.91 0.29 13.34
N GLN A 47 -6.87 -0.05 14.63
CA GLN A 47 -7.15 0.86 15.74
C GLN A 47 -8.51 1.56 15.67
N GLY A 48 -9.61 0.80 15.48
CA GLY A 48 -10.96 1.38 15.44
C GLY A 48 -11.26 2.19 14.18
N ARG A 49 -10.42 2.07 13.14
CA ARG A 49 -10.56 2.78 11.88
C ARG A 49 -10.32 1.82 10.72
N VAL A 50 -10.97 2.08 9.58
CA VAL A 50 -10.64 1.43 8.31
C VAL A 50 -9.75 2.37 7.51
N TRP A 51 -8.50 1.99 7.36
CA TRP A 51 -7.50 2.70 6.58
C TRP A 51 -7.58 2.28 5.11
N PHE A 52 -7.31 3.19 4.20
CA PHE A 52 -7.35 2.93 2.76
C PHE A 52 -6.52 3.93 1.98
N ALA A 53 -6.09 3.53 0.78
CA ALA A 53 -5.51 4.43 -0.20
C ALA A 53 -6.60 5.02 -1.10
N ASN A 54 -6.50 6.32 -1.37
CA ASN A 54 -7.13 6.96 -2.52
C ASN A 54 -6.05 7.14 -3.61
N SER A 55 -6.20 6.53 -4.78
CA SER A 55 -5.12 6.49 -5.78
C SER A 55 -5.62 6.46 -7.22
N VAL A 56 -4.70 6.71 -8.15
CA VAL A 56 -4.87 6.35 -9.57
C VAL A 56 -4.47 4.88 -9.72
N LYS A 57 -5.27 4.07 -10.42
CA LYS A 57 -4.91 2.67 -10.73
C LYS A 57 -4.24 2.54 -12.10
N GLY A 58 -3.33 1.57 -12.25
CA GLY A 58 -2.70 1.20 -13.53
C GLY A 58 -1.41 1.97 -13.85
N VAL A 59 -0.68 1.59 -14.90
CA VAL A 59 0.77 1.86 -15.14
C VAL A 59 1.31 3.29 -14.90
N ASN A 60 0.48 4.34 -14.94
CA ASN A 60 0.89 5.75 -14.83
C ASN A 60 0.47 6.42 -13.50
N HIS A 61 0.34 5.63 -12.43
CA HIS A 61 -0.16 6.07 -11.14
C HIS A 61 0.88 6.88 -10.36
N ASN A 62 0.78 8.20 -10.46
CA ASN A 62 1.73 9.13 -9.86
C ASN A 62 1.38 9.58 -8.44
N SER A 63 0.18 9.23 -7.98
CA SER A 63 -0.36 9.76 -6.74
C SER A 63 -1.19 8.73 -6.01
N ALA A 64 -0.97 8.65 -4.71
CA ALA A 64 -1.88 8.04 -3.78
C ALA A 64 -1.88 8.86 -2.49
N ASP A 65 -2.97 8.80 -1.75
CA ASP A 65 -3.11 9.42 -0.44
C ASP A 65 -3.68 8.39 0.52
N LEU A 66 -3.24 8.42 1.78
CA LEU A 66 -3.81 7.61 2.83
C LEU A 66 -4.93 8.37 3.52
N TYR A 67 -6.03 7.66 3.70
CA TYR A 67 -7.21 8.09 4.42
C TYR A 67 -7.60 7.03 5.44
N SER A 68 -8.44 7.42 6.39
CA SER A 68 -9.08 6.48 7.29
C SER A 68 -10.54 6.87 7.55
N LEU A 69 -11.39 5.88 7.74
CA LEU A 69 -12.76 6.01 8.19
C LEU A 69 -12.84 5.58 9.66
N SER A 70 -13.32 6.47 10.52
CA SER A 70 -13.64 6.13 11.92
C SER A 70 -14.77 5.11 11.99
N LEU A 71 -14.62 4.05 12.80
CA LEU A 71 -15.69 3.07 12.98
C LEU A 71 -16.81 3.55 13.92
N ALA A 72 -16.55 4.59 14.72
CA ALA A 72 -17.51 5.11 15.67
C ALA A 72 -18.50 6.09 15.02
N ASP A 73 -17.99 7.20 14.48
CA ASP A 73 -18.80 8.29 13.90
C ASP A 73 -18.89 8.23 12.38
N ARG A 74 -18.10 7.39 11.71
CA ARG A 74 -18.00 7.28 10.24
C ARG A 74 -17.41 8.52 9.57
N ASP A 75 -16.61 9.29 10.30
CA ASP A 75 -15.88 10.41 9.72
C ASP A 75 -14.65 9.92 8.98
N VAL A 76 -14.51 10.40 7.74
CA VAL A 76 -13.33 10.17 6.91
C VAL A 76 -12.29 11.25 7.17
N ARG A 77 -11.05 10.83 7.40
CA ARG A 77 -9.91 11.70 7.68
C ARG A 77 -8.79 11.45 6.68
N PHE A 78 -8.19 12.53 6.17
CA PHE A 78 -6.91 12.46 5.46
C PHE A 78 -5.79 12.20 6.47
N GLU A 79 -4.95 11.20 6.19
CA GLU A 79 -3.88 10.78 7.11
C GLU A 79 -2.52 11.28 6.64
N ARG A 80 -2.18 10.99 5.38
CA ARG A 80 -0.85 11.28 4.87
C ARG A 80 -0.83 11.19 3.35
N PRO A 81 -0.03 12.03 2.67
CA PRO A 81 0.24 11.77 1.27
C PRO A 81 1.11 10.52 1.11
N LEU A 82 0.70 9.62 0.24
CA LEU A 82 1.47 8.45 -0.14
C LEU A 82 2.23 8.84 -1.41
N PHE A 83 3.47 9.31 -1.27
CA PHE A 83 4.33 9.72 -2.40
C PHE A 83 4.73 8.49 -3.25
N SER A 84 3.76 7.79 -3.82
CA SER A 84 3.95 6.46 -4.36
C SER A 84 2.70 5.94 -5.07
N GLN A 85 2.90 4.92 -5.89
CA GLN A 85 1.84 4.04 -6.38
C GLN A 85 1.06 3.44 -5.20
N ASP A 86 -0.22 3.14 -5.40
CA ASP A 86 -0.90 2.13 -4.60
C ASP A 86 -0.25 0.77 -4.88
N ALA A 87 0.90 0.57 -4.22
CA ALA A 87 1.90 -0.40 -4.62
C ALA A 87 1.50 -1.81 -4.20
N GLY A 88 0.67 -1.98 -3.17
CA GLY A 88 0.37 -3.31 -2.65
C GLY A 88 -0.45 -3.41 -1.39
N ASP A 89 -0.66 -4.67 -0.99
CA ASP A 89 -1.50 -5.05 0.15
C ASP A 89 -0.79 -4.76 1.50
N ALA A 90 -1.43 -3.94 2.32
CA ALA A 90 -0.97 -3.56 3.66
C ALA A 90 -1.21 -4.68 4.69
N VAL A 91 -0.53 -4.63 5.83
CA VAL A 91 -0.66 -5.63 6.90
C VAL A 91 -0.59 -5.01 8.28
N VAL A 92 -1.38 -5.53 9.22
CA VAL A 92 -1.26 -5.23 10.65
C VAL A 92 -0.52 -6.36 11.36
N LEU A 93 0.50 -6.02 12.15
CA LEU A 93 1.22 -6.96 13.01
C LEU A 93 1.64 -6.25 14.30
N GLU A 94 1.42 -6.90 15.44
CA GLU A 94 1.85 -6.40 16.77
C GLU A 94 1.47 -4.93 17.03
N GLY A 95 0.23 -4.55 16.72
CA GLY A 95 -0.28 -3.20 16.98
C GLY A 95 0.30 -2.12 16.07
N ARG A 96 0.90 -2.49 14.93
CA ARG A 96 1.41 -1.57 13.91
C ARG A 96 0.80 -1.89 12.56
N LEU A 97 0.51 -0.85 11.77
CA LEU A 97 0.12 -0.94 10.37
C LEU A 97 1.36 -0.76 9.50
N TYR A 98 1.61 -1.71 8.61
CA TYR A 98 2.70 -1.71 7.63
C TYR A 98 2.11 -1.53 6.23
N TRP A 99 2.51 -0.45 5.57
CA TRP A 99 2.05 -0.05 4.26
C TRP A 99 3.18 -0.15 3.22
N PRO A 100 3.07 -1.03 2.21
CA PRO A 100 4.09 -1.17 1.18
C PRO A 100 4.16 0.08 0.28
N LEU A 101 5.36 0.44 -0.18
CA LEU A 101 5.58 1.63 -1.01
C LEU A 101 6.51 1.37 -2.20
N GLU A 102 6.38 2.22 -3.20
CA GLU A 102 7.36 2.55 -4.26
C GLU A 102 8.00 3.91 -4.04
N ASP A 103 9.32 4.02 -4.18
CA ASP A 103 9.93 5.28 -4.57
C ASP A 103 11.19 5.01 -5.38
N SER A 104 11.03 4.91 -6.69
CA SER A 104 12.11 4.55 -7.61
C SER A 104 13.34 5.48 -7.56
N ARG A 105 13.29 6.65 -6.90
CA ARG A 105 14.48 7.53 -6.72
C ARG A 105 15.45 6.99 -5.67
N ASN A 106 14.89 6.50 -4.57
CA ASN A 106 15.62 6.00 -3.40
C ASN A 106 15.73 4.47 -3.44
N SER A 107 14.74 3.84 -4.06
CA SER A 107 14.55 2.40 -4.12
C SER A 107 15.22 1.76 -5.33
N VAL A 108 16.16 2.41 -6.05
CA VAL A 108 16.83 1.85 -7.25
C VAL A 108 17.56 0.53 -6.93
N GLY A 109 16.81 -0.56 -6.85
CA GLY A 109 17.25 -1.85 -6.35
C GLY A 109 17.12 -2.08 -4.83
N TRP A 110 16.18 -1.46 -4.10
CA TRP A 110 15.64 -1.87 -2.77
C TRP A 110 14.10 -1.73 -2.78
N ALA A 111 13.39 -2.36 -1.83
CA ALA A 111 11.96 -2.12 -1.61
C ALA A 111 11.75 -1.38 -0.27
N GLU A 112 10.57 -0.78 -0.07
CA GLU A 112 10.32 0.03 1.11
C GLU A 112 8.92 -0.21 1.69
N VAL A 113 8.80 0.05 2.98
CA VAL A 113 7.56 -0.01 3.74
C VAL A 113 7.51 1.20 4.66
N THR A 114 6.35 1.83 4.73
CA THR A 114 6.05 2.81 5.75
C THR A 114 5.20 2.15 6.82
N LEU A 115 5.44 2.46 8.09
CA LEU A 115 4.71 1.88 9.19
C LEU A 115 4.25 2.96 10.18
N THR A 116 3.12 2.69 10.82
CA THR A 116 2.51 3.57 11.82
C THR A 116 1.95 2.80 13.00
N ASP A 117 2.01 3.42 14.18
CA ASP A 117 1.31 3.00 15.38
C ASP A 117 -0.03 3.74 15.56
N GLY A 118 -0.50 4.44 14.51
CA GLY A 118 -1.68 5.30 14.51
C GLY A 118 -1.35 6.79 14.72
N LYS A 119 -0.17 7.10 15.27
CA LYS A 119 0.27 8.47 15.56
C LYS A 119 1.59 8.82 14.88
N ALA A 120 2.61 8.00 15.11
CA ALA A 120 3.95 8.18 14.60
C ALA A 120 4.15 7.37 13.32
N TRP A 121 4.82 7.99 12.34
CA TRP A 121 5.15 7.35 11.07
C TRP A 121 6.66 7.12 10.96
N ARG A 122 7.03 5.97 10.39
CA ARG A 122 8.42 5.63 10.05
C ARG A 122 8.48 4.96 8.69
N ARG A 123 9.64 5.04 8.04
CA ARG A 123 9.96 4.23 6.86
C ARG A 123 11.06 3.25 7.18
N ARG A 124 10.98 2.10 6.53
CA ARG A 124 12.01 1.07 6.54
C ARG A 124 12.28 0.66 5.11
N ALA A 125 13.56 0.49 4.80
CA ALA A 125 13.96 -0.18 3.58
C ALA A 125 14.06 -1.68 3.82
N ILE A 126 13.97 -2.44 2.72
CA ILE A 126 14.22 -3.87 2.64
C ILE A 126 15.50 -4.03 1.81
N PRO A 127 16.70 -4.00 2.44
CA PRO A 127 17.96 -4.05 1.71
C PRO A 127 18.12 -5.37 0.94
N GLY A 128 18.86 -5.30 -0.16
CA GLY A 128 19.21 -6.48 -0.95
C GLY A 128 18.07 -7.08 -1.80
N ALA A 129 16.88 -6.48 -1.80
CA ALA A 129 15.82 -6.78 -2.76
C ALA A 129 16.12 -6.07 -4.08
N ARG A 130 16.30 -6.78 -5.20
CA ARG A 130 16.42 -6.13 -6.53
C ARG A 130 15.04 -5.68 -7.01
N ALA A 131 14.50 -4.66 -6.37
CA ALA A 131 13.14 -4.20 -6.53
C ALA A 131 13.05 -2.70 -6.87
N PHE A 132 11.88 -2.24 -7.31
CA PHE A 132 11.42 -0.86 -7.16
C PHE A 132 10.17 -0.81 -6.24
N HIS A 133 9.43 -1.93 -6.11
CA HIS A 133 8.21 -2.07 -5.32
C HIS A 133 8.30 -3.09 -4.19
N ASN A 134 7.54 -2.84 -3.14
CA ASN A 134 6.90 -3.89 -2.36
C ASN A 134 5.42 -3.98 -2.81
N HIS A 135 4.96 -5.15 -3.24
CA HIS A 135 3.64 -5.32 -3.85
C HIS A 135 2.60 -5.97 -2.94
N ALA A 136 3.02 -6.64 -1.88
CA ALA A 136 2.10 -7.23 -0.92
C ALA A 136 2.88 -7.55 0.34
N MET A 137 2.21 -7.46 1.47
CA MET A 137 2.73 -7.93 2.74
C MET A 137 1.72 -8.86 3.39
N VAL A 138 2.22 -9.83 4.15
CA VAL A 138 1.37 -10.69 4.97
C VAL A 138 2.03 -10.96 6.32
N ALA A 139 1.20 -11.06 7.36
CA ALA A 139 1.61 -11.46 8.69
C ALA A 139 1.55 -12.98 8.75
N TRP A 140 2.66 -13.62 9.11
CA TRP A 140 2.73 -15.08 9.14
C TRP A 140 3.71 -15.56 10.21
N ARG A 141 3.22 -16.45 11.09
CA ARG A 141 3.96 -16.98 12.25
C ARG A 141 4.59 -15.89 13.14
N GLY A 142 3.86 -14.80 13.36
CA GLY A 142 4.32 -13.65 14.16
C GLY A 142 5.37 -12.78 13.47
N GLY A 143 5.72 -13.05 12.22
CA GLY A 143 6.63 -12.23 11.42
C GLY A 143 5.93 -11.56 10.24
N LEU A 144 6.70 -10.75 9.52
CA LEU A 144 6.31 -10.13 8.26
C LEU A 144 6.90 -10.93 7.10
N VAL A 145 6.12 -11.07 6.04
CA VAL A 145 6.62 -11.45 4.72
C VAL A 145 6.27 -10.33 3.74
N ALA A 146 7.28 -9.86 3.00
CA ALA A 146 7.14 -8.85 1.95
C ALA A 146 7.39 -9.46 0.57
N ALA A 147 6.53 -9.15 -0.39
CA ALA A 147 6.65 -9.50 -1.80
C ALA A 147 7.34 -8.36 -2.54
N THR A 148 8.66 -8.45 -2.68
CA THR A 148 9.42 -7.46 -3.43
C THR A 148 9.40 -7.79 -4.91
N SER A 149 9.33 -6.77 -5.75
CA SER A 149 9.14 -6.99 -7.18
C SER A 149 9.62 -5.79 -7.99
N ALA A 150 9.91 -6.06 -9.28
CA ALA A 150 10.31 -5.12 -10.33
C ALA A 150 11.34 -5.74 -11.29
N TRP A 151 12.61 -5.76 -10.86
CA TRP A 151 13.71 -6.31 -11.63
C TRP A 151 13.74 -7.81 -11.43
N ARG A 152 13.47 -8.24 -10.19
CA ARG A 152 13.34 -9.64 -9.81
C ARG A 152 12.26 -9.75 -8.73
N ALA A 153 11.28 -10.61 -8.97
CA ALA A 153 10.36 -11.08 -7.95
C ALA A 153 11.14 -11.72 -6.79
N GLY A 154 10.77 -11.39 -5.56
CA GLY A 154 11.39 -11.93 -4.36
C GLY A 154 10.43 -11.97 -3.18
N LEU A 155 10.82 -12.75 -2.18
CA LEU A 155 10.15 -12.81 -0.89
C LEU A 155 11.17 -12.55 0.21
N GLN A 156 10.82 -11.69 1.16
CA GLN A 156 11.66 -11.32 2.29
C GLN A 156 10.88 -11.50 3.58
N GLY A 157 11.48 -12.19 4.55
CA GLY A 157 10.90 -12.41 5.87
C GLY A 157 11.58 -11.53 6.92
N SER A 158 10.81 -11.02 7.86
CA SER A 158 11.30 -10.34 9.06
C SER A 158 10.61 -10.91 10.30
N SER A 159 11.38 -11.15 11.35
CA SER A 159 10.90 -11.63 12.65
C SER A 159 11.04 -10.57 13.77
N ASP A 160 11.42 -9.34 13.42
CA ASP A 160 11.72 -8.25 14.35
C ASP A 160 10.99 -6.96 13.97
N GLY A 161 9.78 -7.10 13.40
CA GLY A 161 8.93 -5.97 13.04
C GLY A 161 9.46 -5.13 11.88
N GLY A 162 10.26 -5.70 10.99
CA GLY A 162 10.81 -5.06 9.80
C GLY A 162 12.14 -4.35 10.01
N MET A 163 12.83 -4.61 11.12
CA MET A 163 14.16 -4.04 11.42
C MET A 163 15.27 -4.76 10.64
N SER A 164 15.17 -6.08 10.51
CA SER A 164 16.03 -6.90 9.66
C SER A 164 15.21 -7.80 8.74
N TRP A 165 15.80 -8.14 7.59
CA TRP A 165 15.15 -8.90 6.54
C TRP A 165 16.03 -10.04 6.05
N ARG A 166 15.47 -11.24 6.00
CA ARG A 166 16.07 -12.43 5.39
C ARG A 166 15.40 -12.72 4.06
N ARG A 167 16.18 -12.97 3.02
CA ARG A 167 15.66 -13.44 1.73
C ARG A 167 15.11 -14.86 1.87
N LEU A 168 13.85 -15.05 1.52
CA LEU A 168 13.17 -16.35 1.44
C LEU A 168 13.15 -16.90 0.01
N TYR A 169 13.08 -16.01 -0.97
CA TYR A 169 13.04 -16.35 -2.39
C TYR A 169 13.59 -15.21 -3.24
N ASP A 170 14.27 -15.56 -4.33
CA ASP A 170 14.72 -14.63 -5.38
C ASP A 170 14.56 -15.33 -6.73
N HIS A 171 13.61 -14.83 -7.52
CA HIS A 171 13.26 -15.42 -8.80
C HIS A 171 14.38 -15.20 -9.83
N PRO A 172 14.80 -16.23 -10.59
CA PRO A 172 15.85 -16.13 -11.60
C PRO A 172 15.36 -15.39 -12.86
N THR A 173 15.05 -14.11 -12.72
CA THR A 173 14.55 -13.28 -13.82
C THR A 173 15.68 -13.03 -14.82
N PRO A 174 15.46 -13.30 -16.13
CA PRO A 174 16.44 -13.00 -17.16
C PRO A 174 16.81 -11.51 -17.19
N GLU A 175 18.01 -11.19 -17.67
CA GLU A 175 18.41 -9.80 -17.82
C GLU A 175 17.44 -9.02 -18.71
N ARG A 176 17.19 -7.75 -18.34
CA ARG A 176 16.27 -6.84 -19.05
C ARG A 176 14.81 -7.33 -19.09
N ARG A 177 14.45 -8.31 -18.26
CA ARG A 177 13.07 -8.72 -17.99
C ARG A 177 12.65 -8.30 -16.58
N VAL A 178 11.34 -8.36 -16.37
CA VAL A 178 10.67 -8.00 -15.11
C VAL A 178 9.85 -9.21 -14.69
N SER A 179 9.92 -9.55 -13.41
CA SER A 179 9.02 -10.50 -12.76
C SER A 179 8.51 -9.89 -11.46
N ARG A 180 7.32 -10.32 -11.03
CA ARG A 180 6.62 -9.71 -9.90
C ARG A 180 5.93 -10.75 -9.02
N VAL A 181 6.11 -10.69 -7.71
CA VAL A 181 5.11 -11.27 -6.79
C VAL A 181 4.14 -10.15 -6.44
N VAL A 182 2.86 -10.28 -6.80
CA VAL A 182 1.89 -9.16 -6.74
C VAL A 182 0.84 -9.31 -5.65
N ARG A 183 0.67 -10.50 -5.07
CA ARG A 183 -0.28 -10.78 -3.99
C ARG A 183 0.27 -11.88 -3.09
N LEU A 184 -0.09 -11.84 -1.82
CA LEU A 184 0.23 -12.87 -0.83
C LEU A 184 -1.01 -13.26 -0.03
N ALA A 185 -1.11 -14.53 0.35
CA ALA A 185 -2.07 -14.98 1.35
C ALA A 185 -1.49 -16.11 2.20
N ALA A 186 -1.68 -16.01 3.52
CA ALA A 186 -1.10 -16.93 4.48
C ALA A 186 -2.17 -17.84 5.11
N ALA A 187 -1.89 -19.14 5.12
CA ALA A 187 -2.53 -20.12 5.99
C ALA A 187 -1.64 -20.34 7.23
N GLU A 188 -2.11 -21.17 8.18
CA GLU A 188 -1.38 -21.45 9.43
C GLU A 188 0.06 -21.94 9.19
N THR A 189 0.25 -22.86 8.24
CA THR A 189 1.53 -23.57 8.08
C THR A 189 2.31 -23.19 6.82
N PHE A 190 1.72 -22.43 5.91
CA PHE A 190 2.33 -22.00 4.65
C PHE A 190 1.68 -20.71 4.15
N PHE A 191 2.30 -20.06 3.17
CA PHE A 191 1.66 -18.98 2.41
C PHE A 191 1.84 -19.19 0.91
N LEU A 192 0.93 -18.62 0.13
CA LEU A 192 1.04 -18.55 -1.33
C LEU A 192 1.35 -17.13 -1.78
N GLY A 193 2.04 -17.03 -2.91
CA GLY A 193 2.24 -15.78 -3.64
C GLY A 193 1.91 -15.90 -5.11
N HIS A 194 1.23 -14.90 -5.66
CA HIS A 194 0.99 -14.82 -7.11
C HIS A 194 2.22 -14.24 -7.81
N LEU A 195 2.89 -15.08 -8.61
CA LEU A 195 4.05 -14.72 -9.41
C LEU A 195 3.62 -14.43 -10.86
N ILE A 196 4.05 -13.28 -11.38
CA ILE A 196 4.01 -12.94 -12.79
C ILE A 196 5.45 -13.03 -13.32
N ASP A 197 5.72 -14.03 -14.14
CA ASP A 197 7.04 -14.37 -14.69
C ASP A 197 7.04 -14.17 -16.22
N VAL A 198 7.60 -13.05 -16.68
CA VAL A 198 7.73 -12.72 -18.12
C VAL A 198 6.41 -12.95 -18.90
N GLY A 199 5.30 -12.49 -18.31
CA GLY A 199 3.95 -12.62 -18.89
C GLY A 199 3.18 -13.88 -18.51
N GLN A 200 3.83 -14.85 -17.84
CA GLN A 200 3.18 -16.07 -17.36
C GLN A 200 2.70 -15.89 -15.91
N HIS A 201 1.54 -16.46 -15.60
CA HIS A 201 0.99 -16.47 -14.24
C HIS A 201 1.30 -17.79 -13.54
N ARG A 202 1.92 -17.72 -12.36
CA ARG A 202 2.35 -18.86 -11.56
C ARG A 202 2.00 -18.64 -10.08
N LEU A 203 1.98 -19.73 -9.31
CA LEU A 203 1.84 -19.66 -7.85
C LEU A 203 3.14 -20.11 -7.18
N LEU A 204 3.61 -19.31 -6.23
CA LEU A 204 4.66 -19.69 -5.28
C LEU A 204 4.00 -20.23 -4.01
N ARG A 205 4.59 -21.28 -3.44
CA ARG A 205 4.25 -21.82 -2.13
C ARG A 205 5.48 -21.78 -1.25
N SER A 206 5.33 -21.27 -0.03
CA SER A 206 6.41 -21.24 0.95
C SER A 206 5.94 -21.73 2.31
N ASN A 207 6.78 -22.50 2.99
CA ASN A 207 6.59 -22.93 4.38
C ASN A 207 7.63 -22.28 5.33
N GLY A 208 8.31 -21.21 4.88
CA GLY A 208 9.33 -20.47 5.62
C GLY A 208 10.75 -21.03 5.55
N GLU A 209 10.89 -22.30 5.19
CA GLU A 209 12.16 -23.00 4.97
C GLU A 209 12.43 -23.17 3.48
N GLU A 210 11.42 -23.61 2.75
CA GLU A 210 11.45 -23.83 1.31
C GLU A 210 10.41 -22.96 0.61
N THR A 211 10.77 -22.48 -0.57
CA THR A 211 9.85 -21.80 -1.48
C THR A 211 9.95 -22.45 -2.85
N ALA A 212 8.81 -22.88 -3.40
CA ALA A 212 8.74 -23.58 -4.69
C ALA A 212 7.54 -23.09 -5.52
N LEU A 213 7.59 -23.35 -6.83
CA LEU A 213 6.44 -23.15 -7.71
C LEU A 213 5.44 -24.29 -7.50
N LEU A 214 4.15 -23.95 -7.51
CA LEU A 214 3.06 -24.93 -7.65
C LEU A 214 2.84 -25.19 -9.13
N ASN A 215 3.31 -26.35 -9.62
CA ASN A 215 3.26 -26.71 -11.04
C ASN A 215 1.86 -27.07 -11.55
N ASP A 216 0.91 -27.35 -10.65
CA ASP A 216 -0.45 -27.74 -11.01
C ASP A 216 -1.37 -26.52 -11.28
N TRP A 217 -0.87 -25.29 -11.15
CA TRP A 217 -1.63 -24.11 -11.53
C TRP A 217 -1.77 -24.03 -13.06
N PRO A 218 -2.99 -23.82 -13.61
CA PRO A 218 -3.17 -23.68 -15.05
C PRO A 218 -2.29 -22.57 -15.64
N GLU A 219 -1.59 -22.88 -16.72
CA GLU A 219 -0.80 -21.88 -17.43
C GLU A 219 -1.67 -20.70 -17.86
N ASP A 220 -1.13 -19.49 -17.72
CA ASP A 220 -1.73 -18.22 -18.14
C ASP A 220 -3.08 -17.85 -17.51
N LEU A 221 -3.58 -18.60 -16.51
CA LEU A 221 -4.75 -18.18 -15.73
C LEU A 221 -4.34 -17.11 -14.71
N PRO A 222 -4.77 -15.84 -14.84
CA PRO A 222 -4.37 -14.78 -13.93
C PRO A 222 -5.08 -14.96 -12.59
N VAL A 223 -4.29 -15.13 -11.52
CA VAL A 223 -4.83 -15.05 -10.16
C VAL A 223 -5.36 -13.63 -9.95
N THR A 224 -6.64 -13.54 -9.62
CA THR A 224 -7.29 -12.26 -9.37
C THR A 224 -7.28 -11.91 -7.89
N ALA A 225 -7.53 -12.89 -7.01
CA ALA A 225 -7.54 -12.68 -5.57
C ALA A 225 -7.11 -13.94 -4.79
N LEU A 226 -6.59 -13.73 -3.57
CA LEU A 226 -6.09 -14.78 -2.68
C LEU A 226 -6.60 -14.54 -1.25
N ALA A 227 -7.07 -15.59 -0.58
CA ALA A 227 -7.45 -15.52 0.84
C ALA A 227 -6.97 -16.73 1.63
N GLY A 228 -6.32 -16.48 2.76
CA GLY A 228 -5.92 -17.52 3.71
C GLY A 228 -7.01 -17.79 4.74
N LYS A 229 -7.43 -19.04 4.89
CA LYS A 229 -8.46 -19.46 5.85
C LYS A 229 -8.03 -20.76 6.54
N ALA A 230 -7.71 -20.66 7.83
CA ALA A 230 -7.22 -21.77 8.65
C ALA A 230 -6.02 -22.47 7.98
N ASN A 231 -6.16 -23.76 7.64
CA ASN A 231 -5.12 -24.58 7.03
C ASN A 231 -5.10 -24.54 5.49
N ALA A 232 -5.77 -23.59 4.85
CA ALA A 232 -5.85 -23.51 3.39
C ALA A 232 -5.75 -22.08 2.86
N VAL A 233 -5.32 -21.97 1.61
CA VAL A 233 -5.41 -20.75 0.81
C VAL A 233 -6.39 -20.98 -0.33
N TYR A 234 -7.32 -20.04 -0.50
CA TYR A 234 -8.29 -19.99 -1.57
C TYR A 234 -7.82 -19.01 -2.64
N ILE A 235 -7.99 -19.39 -3.91
CA ILE A 235 -7.49 -18.64 -5.06
C ILE A 235 -8.64 -18.43 -6.02
N ALA A 236 -9.01 -17.18 -6.30
CA ALA A 236 -10.03 -16.84 -7.28
C ALA A 236 -9.40 -16.27 -8.55
N ALA A 237 -9.91 -16.68 -9.70
CA ALA A 237 -9.47 -16.20 -11.00
C ALA A 237 -10.66 -15.96 -11.93
N ASN A 238 -10.48 -15.03 -12.87
CA ASN A 238 -11.42 -14.77 -13.96
C ASN A 238 -11.00 -15.60 -15.18
N ALA A 239 -11.71 -16.69 -15.45
CA ALA A 239 -11.55 -17.52 -16.64
C ALA A 239 -12.46 -17.02 -17.78
N ALA A 240 -12.32 -17.61 -18.97
CA ALA A 240 -13.11 -17.24 -20.14
C ALA A 240 -14.61 -17.55 -19.99
N ASP A 241 -14.94 -18.57 -19.19
CA ASP A 241 -16.28 -19.08 -18.90
C ASP A 241 -16.85 -18.59 -17.56
N GLY A 242 -16.13 -17.73 -16.84
CA GLY A 242 -16.59 -17.12 -15.59
C GLY A 242 -15.57 -17.15 -14.47
N ILE A 243 -16.04 -17.13 -13.23
CA ILE A 243 -15.20 -17.14 -12.04
C ILE A 243 -14.85 -18.57 -11.67
N VAL A 244 -13.56 -18.86 -11.48
CA VAL A 244 -13.10 -20.16 -10.95
C VAL A 244 -12.48 -19.97 -9.57
N LEU A 245 -12.73 -20.92 -8.68
CA LEU A 245 -12.21 -20.94 -7.32
C LEU A 245 -11.40 -22.21 -7.08
N TRP A 246 -10.22 -22.05 -6.50
CA TRP A 246 -9.34 -23.15 -6.12
C TRP A 246 -9.07 -23.10 -4.62
N ARG A 247 -8.77 -24.27 -4.05
CA ARG A 247 -8.32 -24.43 -2.67
C ARG A 247 -7.00 -25.18 -2.66
N SER A 248 -6.03 -24.65 -1.93
CA SER A 248 -4.78 -25.35 -1.63
C SER A 248 -4.61 -25.53 -0.13
N ASP A 249 -4.16 -26.72 0.28
CA ASP A 249 -3.71 -27.01 1.66
C ASP A 249 -2.18 -26.93 1.81
N GLY A 250 -1.51 -26.40 0.77
CA GLY A 250 -0.05 -26.29 0.70
C GLY A 250 0.64 -27.54 0.14
N SER A 251 -0.08 -28.65 -0.04
CA SER A 251 0.42 -29.87 -0.70
C SER A 251 -0.34 -30.19 -1.98
N THR A 252 -1.64 -29.95 -1.99
CA THR A 252 -2.54 -30.18 -3.12
C THR A 252 -3.17 -28.88 -3.55
N LEU A 253 -3.58 -28.83 -4.81
CA LEU A 253 -4.38 -27.75 -5.40
C LEU A 253 -5.61 -28.37 -6.05
N ARG A 254 -6.80 -27.94 -5.64
CA ARG A 254 -8.07 -28.48 -6.14
C ARG A 254 -8.99 -27.37 -6.59
N GLN A 255 -9.52 -27.49 -7.81
CA GLN A 255 -10.61 -26.63 -8.27
C GLN A 255 -11.90 -27.01 -7.56
N LEU A 256 -12.61 -26.00 -7.08
CA LEU A 256 -13.92 -26.15 -6.47
C LEU A 256 -14.99 -25.93 -7.52
N GLU A 257 -15.98 -26.82 -7.54
CA GLU A 257 -17.18 -26.62 -8.33
C GLU A 257 -18.06 -25.61 -7.59
N VAL A 258 -18.11 -24.39 -8.11
CA VAL A 258 -18.88 -23.29 -7.53
C VAL A 258 -19.87 -22.77 -8.55
N SER A 259 -21.07 -22.43 -8.08
CA SER A 259 -22.04 -21.69 -8.88
C SER A 259 -22.07 -20.25 -8.37
N LEU A 260 -21.31 -19.40 -9.03
CA LEU A 260 -21.34 -17.95 -8.85
C LEU A 260 -22.03 -17.34 -10.09
N PRO A 261 -22.76 -16.23 -9.93
CA PRO A 261 -23.39 -15.58 -11.06
C PRO A 261 -22.37 -14.96 -12.01
N ASP A 262 -22.85 -14.62 -13.21
CA ASP A 262 -22.07 -13.93 -14.23
C ASP A 262 -21.46 -12.63 -13.68
N GLY A 263 -20.17 -12.44 -13.92
CA GLY A 263 -19.43 -11.29 -13.43
C GLY A 263 -17.94 -11.56 -13.40
N ARG A 264 -17.20 -10.63 -12.79
CA ARG A 264 -15.76 -10.79 -12.55
C ARG A 264 -15.48 -10.68 -11.07
N VAL A 265 -14.68 -11.60 -10.53
CA VAL A 265 -14.13 -11.44 -9.19
C VAL A 265 -13.17 -10.24 -9.21
N GLN A 266 -13.23 -9.41 -8.19
CA GLN A 266 -12.28 -8.31 -7.94
C GLN A 266 -11.41 -8.62 -6.73
N ASP A 267 -12.02 -9.16 -5.68
CA ASP A 267 -11.33 -9.44 -4.44
C ASP A 267 -11.92 -10.64 -3.67
N LEU A 268 -11.10 -11.22 -2.79
CA LEU A 268 -11.42 -12.39 -1.97
C LEU A 268 -10.74 -12.24 -0.60
N GLN A 269 -11.52 -12.33 0.47
CA GLN A 269 -11.01 -12.25 1.84
C GLN A 269 -11.55 -13.40 2.70
N ALA A 270 -10.84 -13.71 3.79
CA ALA A 270 -11.32 -14.60 4.83
C ALA A 270 -11.47 -13.83 6.14
N ALA A 271 -12.67 -13.84 6.72
CA ALA A 271 -12.97 -13.14 7.96
C ALA A 271 -14.17 -13.79 8.65
N ALA A 272 -14.18 -13.74 10.00
CA ALA A 272 -15.25 -14.32 10.83
C ALA A 272 -15.59 -15.79 10.46
N GLY A 273 -14.56 -16.59 10.14
CA GLY A 273 -14.73 -18.01 9.78
C GLY A 273 -15.37 -18.27 8.41
N ARG A 274 -15.57 -17.24 7.59
CA ARG A 274 -16.16 -17.30 6.24
C ARG A 274 -15.17 -16.79 5.19
N LEU A 275 -15.41 -17.16 3.95
CA LEU A 275 -14.86 -16.52 2.77
C LEU A 275 -15.84 -15.44 2.31
N TRP A 276 -15.30 -14.35 1.82
CA TRP A 276 -16.05 -13.22 1.28
C TRP A 276 -15.48 -12.86 -0.08
N MET A 277 -16.35 -12.72 -1.08
CA MET A 277 -15.94 -12.44 -2.45
C MET A 277 -16.64 -11.19 -2.95
N LEU A 278 -15.86 -10.31 -3.56
CA LEU A 278 -16.37 -9.15 -4.27
C LEU A 278 -16.41 -9.44 -5.77
N THR A 279 -17.56 -9.21 -6.40
CA THR A 279 -17.74 -9.35 -7.83
C THR A 279 -18.27 -8.07 -8.46
N THR A 280 -17.82 -7.74 -9.67
CA THR A 280 -18.38 -6.66 -10.50
C THR A 280 -19.24 -7.23 -11.63
N ALA A 281 -20.33 -6.54 -11.95
CA ALA A 281 -21.14 -6.84 -13.13
C ALA A 281 -20.61 -6.12 -14.39
N ALA A 282 -20.90 -6.65 -15.58
CA ALA A 282 -20.42 -6.10 -16.86
C ALA A 282 -20.94 -4.68 -17.18
N GLY A 283 -21.96 -4.20 -16.46
CA GLY A 283 -22.59 -2.88 -16.66
C GLY A 283 -22.36 -1.87 -15.52
N GLY A 284 -21.43 -2.15 -14.60
CA GLY A 284 -21.24 -1.35 -13.38
C GLY A 284 -21.96 -1.95 -12.17
N GLY A 285 -21.65 -1.44 -10.97
CA GLY A 285 -22.07 -2.03 -9.70
C GLY A 285 -21.33 -3.32 -9.36
N GLY A 286 -21.76 -3.95 -8.28
CA GLY A 286 -21.20 -5.22 -7.84
C GLY A 286 -21.96 -5.86 -6.69
N SER A 287 -21.49 -7.02 -6.26
CA SER A 287 -22.08 -7.77 -5.16
C SER A 287 -20.99 -8.33 -4.25
N VAL A 288 -21.29 -8.39 -2.95
CA VAL A 288 -20.48 -9.10 -1.97
C VAL A 288 -21.18 -10.40 -1.61
N TRP A 289 -20.43 -11.49 -1.69
CA TRP A 289 -20.88 -12.85 -1.44
C TRP A 289 -20.15 -13.43 -0.25
N SER A 290 -20.79 -14.32 0.52
CA SER A 290 -20.11 -15.10 1.54
C SER A 290 -20.33 -16.60 1.45
N SER A 291 -19.34 -17.34 1.89
CA SER A 291 -19.37 -18.81 1.95
C SER A 291 -18.64 -19.33 3.19
N ALA A 292 -19.14 -20.40 3.80
CA ALA A 292 -18.45 -21.03 4.92
C ALA A 292 -17.26 -21.90 4.48
N ASP A 293 -17.36 -22.51 3.30
CA ASP A 293 -16.45 -23.56 2.80
C ASP A 293 -15.89 -23.28 1.41
N GLY A 294 -16.46 -22.31 0.69
CA GLY A 294 -16.15 -21.96 -0.69
C GLY A 294 -17.03 -22.65 -1.73
N LEU A 295 -18.00 -23.47 -1.32
CA LEU A 295 -18.90 -24.22 -2.22
C LEU A 295 -20.27 -23.55 -2.32
N GLY A 296 -20.89 -23.26 -1.18
CA GLY A 296 -22.19 -22.59 -1.12
C GLY A 296 -22.02 -21.08 -0.92
N TRP A 297 -22.42 -20.28 -1.91
CA TRP A 297 -22.32 -18.82 -1.87
C TRP A 297 -23.68 -18.16 -1.68
N ARG A 298 -23.74 -17.17 -0.79
CA ARG A 298 -24.91 -16.32 -0.55
C ARG A 298 -24.56 -14.88 -0.88
N GLU A 299 -25.43 -14.19 -1.61
CA GLU A 299 -25.33 -12.75 -1.79
C GLU A 299 -25.69 -12.04 -0.48
N ASP A 300 -24.76 -11.26 0.07
CA ASP A 300 -24.96 -10.52 1.31
C ASP A 300 -25.15 -9.02 1.07
N LEU A 301 -24.67 -8.50 -0.06
CA LEU A 301 -24.73 -7.07 -0.39
C LEU A 301 -24.75 -6.84 -1.89
N ARG A 302 -25.52 -5.83 -2.34
CA ARG A 302 -25.41 -5.24 -3.68
C ARG A 302 -24.92 -3.81 -3.60
N LEU A 303 -24.10 -3.43 -4.55
CA LEU A 303 -23.42 -2.14 -4.62
C LEU A 303 -23.93 -1.38 -5.83
N ASP A 304 -24.48 -0.19 -5.57
CA ASP A 304 -24.97 0.76 -6.56
C ASP A 304 -24.09 2.04 -6.56
N GLY A 305 -24.12 2.81 -7.65
CA GLY A 305 -23.46 4.12 -7.74
C GLY A 305 -21.94 4.09 -7.96
N GLY A 306 -21.39 3.03 -8.56
CA GLY A 306 -19.96 2.97 -8.89
C GLY A 306 -19.45 1.59 -9.33
N THR A 307 -18.14 1.47 -9.45
CA THR A 307 -17.42 0.22 -9.73
C THR A 307 -16.57 -0.16 -8.53
N PRO A 308 -16.87 -1.27 -7.84
CA PRO A 308 -16.06 -1.72 -6.70
C PRO A 308 -14.78 -2.41 -7.15
N TRP A 309 -13.74 -2.33 -6.31
CA TRP A 309 -12.39 -2.81 -6.58
C TRP A 309 -11.80 -3.67 -5.46
N ASP A 310 -12.11 -3.35 -4.20
CA ASP A 310 -11.43 -3.94 -3.06
C ASP A 310 -12.40 -4.15 -1.88
N LEU A 311 -12.19 -5.21 -1.10
CA LEU A 311 -13.09 -5.63 -0.02
C LEU A 311 -12.34 -5.78 1.29
N HIS A 312 -12.91 -5.20 2.35
CA HIS A 312 -12.51 -5.50 3.72
C HIS A 312 -13.72 -5.87 4.57
N VAL A 313 -13.58 -6.96 5.30
CA VAL A 313 -14.53 -7.48 6.28
C VAL A 313 -13.88 -7.34 7.65
N GLY A 314 -14.28 -6.28 8.33
CA GLY A 314 -13.77 -5.91 9.64
C GLY A 314 -14.65 -6.41 10.79
N THR A 315 -14.35 -5.93 11.98
CA THR A 315 -15.11 -6.23 13.21
C THR A 315 -16.48 -5.57 13.23
N ALA A 316 -16.60 -4.38 12.63
CA ALA A 316 -17.83 -3.58 12.63
C ALA A 316 -18.69 -3.74 11.37
N GLY A 317 -18.17 -4.39 10.32
CA GLY A 317 -18.94 -4.65 9.11
C GLY A 317 -18.12 -4.92 7.86
N LEU A 318 -18.76 -4.67 6.71
CA LEU A 318 -18.21 -4.78 5.37
C LEU A 318 -17.89 -3.38 4.83
N TYR A 319 -16.72 -3.25 4.24
CA TYR A 319 -16.22 -2.04 3.61
C TYR A 319 -15.79 -2.41 2.19
N VAL A 320 -16.25 -1.63 1.22
CA VAL A 320 -15.85 -1.82 -0.18
C VAL A 320 -15.30 -0.51 -0.69
N GLY A 321 -14.13 -0.56 -1.31
CA GLY A 321 -13.54 0.57 -2.04
C GLY A 321 -13.73 0.43 -3.53
N GLY A 322 -13.77 1.55 -4.23
CA GLY A 322 -13.73 1.57 -5.68
C GLY A 322 -13.82 2.96 -6.28
N THR A 323 -14.52 3.09 -7.40
CA THR A 323 -14.72 4.34 -8.14
C THR A 323 -16.19 4.71 -8.16
N ALA A 324 -16.51 5.95 -7.84
CA ALA A 324 -17.84 6.53 -7.93
C ALA A 324 -18.19 6.88 -9.38
N GLU A 325 -19.48 7.10 -9.67
CA GLU A 325 -19.93 7.63 -10.96
C GLU A 325 -19.36 9.01 -11.29
N SER A 326 -19.01 9.81 -10.28
CA SER A 326 -18.36 11.11 -10.42
C SER A 326 -16.92 11.01 -10.94
N GLY A 327 -16.33 9.82 -10.90
CA GLY A 327 -14.91 9.58 -11.20
C GLY A 327 -13.98 9.77 -10.00
N LEU A 328 -14.50 10.12 -8.81
CA LEU A 328 -13.76 10.08 -7.55
C LEU A 328 -13.72 8.67 -6.96
N GLY A 329 -12.88 8.46 -5.95
CA GLY A 329 -12.91 7.23 -5.17
C GLY A 329 -14.25 7.06 -4.43
N ALA A 330 -14.75 5.83 -4.30
CA ALA A 330 -15.98 5.51 -3.59
C ALA A 330 -15.71 4.57 -2.42
N LEU A 331 -16.34 4.83 -1.28
CA LEU A 331 -16.33 3.95 -0.11
C LEU A 331 -17.77 3.54 0.24
N TRP A 332 -18.10 2.26 0.07
CA TRP A 332 -19.36 1.68 0.56
C TRP A 332 -19.14 1.06 1.93
N VAL A 333 -20.12 1.21 2.82
CA VAL A 333 -20.07 0.68 4.19
C VAL A 333 -21.39 0.01 4.53
N GLN A 334 -21.32 -1.24 4.99
CA GLN A 334 -22.45 -1.98 5.53
C GLN A 334 -22.07 -2.56 6.88
N GLY A 335 -22.65 -2.04 7.94
CA GLY A 335 -22.32 -2.42 9.32
C GLY A 335 -22.94 -1.46 10.32
N GLU A 336 -22.75 -1.75 11.60
CA GLU A 336 -23.11 -0.85 12.69
C GLU A 336 -21.93 0.06 13.01
N SER A 337 -22.22 1.26 13.50
CA SER A 337 -21.18 2.07 14.13
C SER A 337 -20.77 1.41 15.45
N LEU A 338 -19.48 1.40 15.76
CA LEU A 338 -19.02 0.99 17.08
C LEU A 338 -19.34 2.10 18.09
N ALA A 339 -19.82 1.72 19.28
CA ALA A 339 -20.20 2.69 20.30
C ALA A 339 -19.00 3.50 20.83
N ASP A 340 -17.83 2.89 20.83
CA ASP A 340 -16.59 3.47 21.31
C ASP A 340 -15.57 3.50 20.17
N ASP A 341 -15.08 4.70 19.82
CA ASP A 341 -13.75 4.80 19.24
C ASP A 341 -12.80 4.39 20.38
N PRO A 342 -11.90 3.40 20.21
CA PRO A 342 -10.83 3.18 21.19
C PRO A 342 -10.06 4.48 21.50
N GLY A 343 -10.24 5.52 20.68
CA GLY A 343 -9.72 6.85 20.87
C GLY A 343 -8.23 6.84 20.61
N ASP A 344 -7.63 8.03 20.58
CA ASP A 344 -6.18 8.16 20.54
C ASP A 344 -5.50 7.55 21.80
N ASP A 345 -6.22 6.97 22.76
CA ASP A 345 -5.67 6.41 24.01
C ASP A 345 -5.19 4.95 23.90
N LEU A 346 -4.83 4.52 22.68
CA LEU A 346 -3.99 3.35 22.53
C LEU A 346 -2.57 3.73 22.94
N SER A 347 -2.01 2.98 23.91
CA SER A 347 -0.62 3.13 24.32
C SER A 347 0.27 3.06 23.09
N ALA A 348 0.88 4.19 22.73
CA ALA A 348 1.71 4.29 21.53
C ALA A 348 2.82 3.24 21.59
N LEU A 349 2.73 2.22 20.73
CA LEU A 349 3.83 1.30 20.56
C LEU A 349 4.93 2.04 19.81
N SER A 350 5.91 2.54 20.56
CA SER A 350 7.06 3.23 19.99
C SER A 350 7.64 2.41 18.84
N ILE A 351 7.68 3.02 17.66
CA ILE A 351 8.45 2.52 16.54
C ILE A 351 9.90 2.93 16.81
N ALA A 352 10.57 2.17 17.67
CA ALA A 352 11.92 2.49 18.12
C ALA A 352 12.86 2.71 16.93
N SER A 353 13.68 3.75 16.99
CA SER A 353 14.86 3.86 16.16
C SER A 353 15.85 2.77 16.57
N ALA A 354 16.68 2.32 15.62
CA ALA A 354 17.84 1.54 16.02
C ALA A 354 18.68 2.39 17.00
N PRO A 355 19.23 1.80 18.07
CA PRO A 355 20.06 2.53 19.01
C PRO A 355 21.23 3.20 18.28
N ALA A 356 21.56 4.43 18.67
CA ALA A 356 22.70 5.12 18.11
C ALA A 356 23.95 4.25 18.30
N GLY A 357 24.64 3.93 17.21
CA GLY A 357 25.90 3.21 17.29
C GLY A 357 26.98 4.12 17.87
N ASP A 358 27.91 3.56 18.65
CA ASP A 358 29.17 4.22 19.01
C ASP A 358 30.07 4.30 17.76
N LEU A 359 29.70 5.17 16.82
CA LEU A 359 30.48 5.48 15.63
C LEU A 359 31.29 6.76 15.86
N ASP A 360 32.49 6.82 15.31
CA ASP A 360 33.23 8.07 15.20
C ASP A 360 32.62 8.92 14.09
N TRP A 361 31.64 9.75 14.44
CA TRP A 361 30.89 10.56 13.50
C TRP A 361 31.75 11.55 12.70
N ALA A 362 32.95 11.92 13.18
CA ALA A 362 33.87 12.77 12.43
C ALA A 362 34.58 11.96 11.32
N ALA A 363 34.99 10.72 11.63
CA ALA A 363 35.51 9.80 10.63
C ALA A 363 34.43 9.41 9.60
N GLU A 364 33.21 9.13 10.04
CA GLU A 364 32.08 8.79 9.17
C GLU A 364 31.68 9.96 8.26
N ALA A 365 31.71 11.18 8.82
CA ALA A 365 31.55 12.40 8.06
C ALA A 365 32.54 12.48 6.88
N THR A 366 33.83 12.29 7.19
CA THR A 366 34.92 12.33 6.20
C THR A 366 34.75 11.22 5.14
N SER A 367 34.36 10.01 5.58
CA SER A 367 34.09 8.88 4.69
C SER A 367 32.98 9.19 3.67
N LEU A 368 31.85 9.70 4.16
CA LEU A 368 30.71 10.05 3.30
C LEU A 368 31.05 11.18 2.33
N ASP A 369 31.81 12.20 2.78
CA ASP A 369 32.23 13.32 1.93
C ASP A 369 33.15 12.84 0.79
N ASN A 370 34.05 11.90 1.07
CA ASN A 370 34.89 11.26 0.05
C ASN A 370 34.06 10.47 -0.97
N LEU A 371 33.02 9.75 -0.51
CA LEU A 371 32.12 9.03 -1.41
C LEU A 371 31.31 9.98 -2.30
N LEU A 372 30.80 11.08 -1.74
CA LEU A 372 30.09 12.13 -2.49
C LEU A 372 30.99 12.80 -3.53
N ALA A 373 32.29 12.93 -3.27
CA ALA A 373 33.24 13.52 -4.23
C ALA A 373 33.66 12.55 -5.35
N ALA A 374 33.53 11.24 -5.15
CA ALA A 374 34.06 10.22 -6.06
C ALA A 374 33.03 9.79 -7.13
N PRO A 375 33.28 10.00 -8.45
CA PRO A 375 32.35 9.60 -9.51
C PRO A 375 31.98 8.10 -9.49
N ALA A 376 32.91 7.24 -9.09
CA ALA A 376 32.70 5.79 -9.03
C ALA A 376 31.62 5.39 -8.01
N SER A 377 31.38 6.19 -6.97
CA SER A 377 30.37 5.94 -5.94
C SER A 377 28.95 5.99 -6.50
N TYR A 378 28.74 6.59 -7.68
CA TYR A 378 27.44 6.80 -8.31
C TYR A 378 27.03 5.69 -9.29
N ALA A 379 27.89 4.68 -9.52
CA ALA A 379 27.59 3.58 -10.42
C ALA A 379 26.33 2.78 -10.00
N ALA A 380 25.72 2.05 -10.94
CA ALA A 380 24.50 1.28 -10.69
C ALA A 380 24.70 0.27 -9.54
N ARG A 381 23.98 0.48 -8.43
CA ARG A 381 24.23 -0.06 -7.06
C ARG A 381 25.37 0.68 -6.35
N SER A 382 25.09 1.93 -6.02
CA SER A 382 26.04 2.85 -5.41
C SER A 382 26.42 2.40 -4.00
N THR A 383 27.71 2.31 -3.74
CA THR A 383 28.28 2.27 -2.38
C THR A 383 27.78 3.46 -1.55
N LEU A 384 27.52 4.60 -2.20
CA LEU A 384 26.93 5.79 -1.57
C LEU A 384 25.57 5.52 -0.93
N ARG A 385 24.66 4.78 -1.59
CA ARG A 385 23.34 4.49 -1.02
C ARG A 385 23.47 3.58 0.19
N ASP A 386 24.23 2.51 0.05
CA ASP A 386 24.39 1.50 1.09
C ASP A 386 25.03 2.16 2.34
N GLU A 387 25.97 3.08 2.14
CA GLU A 387 26.57 3.87 3.21
C GLU A 387 25.58 4.85 3.87
N ILE A 388 24.84 5.63 3.08
CA ILE A 388 23.84 6.55 3.63
C ILE A 388 22.80 5.80 4.45
N TYR A 389 22.34 4.63 3.98
CA TYR A 389 21.43 3.79 4.75
C TYR A 389 22.06 3.34 6.06
N ARG A 390 23.29 2.82 6.04
CA ARG A 390 24.00 2.39 7.25
C ARG A 390 24.09 3.52 8.26
N LEU A 391 24.50 4.70 7.82
CA LEU A 391 24.63 5.88 8.68
C LEU A 391 23.27 6.33 9.22
N ALA A 392 22.23 6.39 8.39
CA ALA A 392 20.88 6.75 8.82
C ALA A 392 20.33 5.78 9.87
N MET A 393 20.53 4.47 9.68
CA MET A 393 20.12 3.46 10.64
C MET A 393 20.97 3.45 11.91
N ALA A 394 22.18 4.01 11.89
CA ALA A 394 23.04 4.13 13.06
C ALA A 394 22.73 5.38 13.91
N GLY A 395 21.78 6.24 13.51
CA GLY A 395 21.36 7.42 14.27
C GLY A 395 22.43 8.52 14.33
N PRO A 396 22.70 9.24 13.22
CA PRO A 396 23.71 10.30 13.21
C PRO A 396 23.33 11.50 14.08
N PRO A 397 24.32 12.32 14.49
CA PRO A 397 24.06 13.59 15.15
C PRO A 397 23.22 14.52 14.28
N GLU A 398 22.53 15.45 14.92
CA GLU A 398 21.71 16.46 14.24
C GLU A 398 22.52 17.23 13.18
N GLY A 399 21.89 17.51 12.04
CA GLY A 399 22.52 18.25 10.94
C GLY A 399 23.55 17.45 10.12
N PHE A 400 23.83 16.18 10.45
CA PHE A 400 24.84 15.37 9.75
C PHE A 400 24.61 15.31 8.23
N PHE A 401 23.39 15.01 7.79
CA PHE A 401 23.07 14.99 6.35
C PHE A 401 22.84 16.39 5.78
N ALA A 402 22.25 17.31 6.55
CA ALA A 402 21.97 18.68 6.13
C ALA A 402 23.27 19.45 5.79
N ALA A 403 24.34 19.27 6.57
CA ALA A 403 25.65 19.85 6.28
C ALA A 403 26.19 19.44 4.89
N ARG A 404 25.89 18.21 4.46
CA ARG A 404 26.33 17.64 3.17
C ARG A 404 25.46 18.09 2.01
N LEU A 405 24.17 18.35 2.27
CA LEU A 405 23.29 19.01 1.31
C LEU A 405 23.78 20.43 0.98
N ALA A 406 24.44 21.13 1.91
CA ALA A 406 24.98 22.46 1.66
C ALA A 406 26.29 22.48 0.83
N VAL A 407 26.96 21.34 0.65
CA VAL A 407 28.21 21.24 -0.13
C VAL A 407 27.90 21.37 -1.64
N GLY A 408 28.85 21.86 -2.45
CA GLY A 408 28.65 22.24 -3.87
C GLY A 408 28.25 21.14 -4.86
N GLU A 409 28.41 21.40 -6.17
CA GLU A 409 27.82 20.66 -7.31
C GLU A 409 28.19 19.17 -7.48
N GLY A 410 28.96 18.56 -6.56
CA GLY A 410 29.42 17.18 -6.68
C GLY A 410 30.30 16.93 -7.92
N PRO A 411 30.68 15.67 -8.20
CA PRO A 411 31.43 15.34 -9.40
C PRO A 411 30.57 15.53 -10.66
N ALA A 412 31.16 16.09 -11.71
CA ALA A 412 30.49 16.20 -13.01
C ALA A 412 30.08 14.83 -13.57
N GLY A 413 28.96 14.81 -14.30
CA GLY A 413 28.44 13.62 -14.99
C GLY A 413 27.01 13.26 -14.61
N ASP A 414 26.48 12.30 -15.35
CA ASP A 414 25.12 11.79 -15.17
C ASP A 414 25.12 10.27 -14.97
N ILE A 415 24.20 9.81 -14.14
CA ILE A 415 23.89 8.39 -13.98
C ILE A 415 22.68 7.98 -14.81
N PRO A 416 22.72 6.81 -15.48
CA PRO A 416 21.54 6.21 -16.06
C PRO A 416 20.70 5.54 -14.97
N LEU A 417 19.44 5.93 -14.86
CA LEU A 417 18.41 5.31 -14.02
C LEU A 417 17.35 4.63 -14.91
N ILE A 418 16.54 3.76 -14.30
CA ILE A 418 15.37 3.11 -14.93
C ILE A 418 15.75 2.48 -16.28
N GLY A 419 16.73 1.56 -16.26
CA GLY A 419 17.20 0.88 -17.47
C GLY A 419 17.87 1.80 -18.51
N GLY A 420 18.27 3.01 -18.12
CA GLY A 420 18.91 4.00 -18.99
C GLY A 420 17.94 4.96 -19.68
N GLN A 421 16.64 4.88 -19.37
CA GLN A 421 15.63 5.80 -19.91
C GLN A 421 15.73 7.20 -19.31
N VAL A 422 16.35 7.32 -18.13
CA VAL A 422 16.46 8.57 -17.39
C VAL A 422 17.92 8.82 -17.07
N ARG A 423 18.36 10.06 -17.23
CA ARG A 423 19.69 10.52 -16.81
C ARG A 423 19.54 11.58 -15.75
N VAL A 424 20.24 11.40 -14.65
CA VAL A 424 20.23 12.33 -13.51
C VAL A 424 21.66 12.76 -13.24
N ARG A 425 21.89 14.05 -13.03
CA ARG A 425 23.22 14.53 -12.61
C ARG A 425 23.61 13.87 -11.29
N ASN A 426 24.89 13.56 -11.13
CA ASN A 426 25.41 12.97 -9.88
C ASN A 426 24.94 13.73 -8.64
N ARG A 427 24.95 15.07 -8.69
CA ARG A 427 24.48 15.90 -7.58
C ARG A 427 23.00 15.72 -7.25
N GLY A 428 22.14 15.65 -8.27
CA GLY A 428 20.72 15.43 -8.06
C GLY A 428 20.47 14.09 -7.36
N PHE A 429 21.20 13.05 -7.77
CA PHE A 429 21.11 11.75 -7.13
C PHE A 429 21.64 11.76 -5.68
N ALA A 430 22.75 12.47 -5.42
CA ALA A 430 23.25 12.64 -4.05
C ALA A 430 22.24 13.37 -3.16
N ASP A 431 21.63 14.46 -3.64
CA ASP A 431 20.58 15.18 -2.91
C ASP A 431 19.45 14.22 -2.52
N TRP A 432 19.00 13.37 -3.45
CA TRP A 432 17.94 12.40 -3.18
C TRP A 432 18.32 11.41 -2.09
N LEU A 433 19.52 10.82 -2.17
CA LEU A 433 19.98 9.86 -1.18
C LEU A 433 20.16 10.51 0.20
N LEU A 434 20.71 11.72 0.27
CA LEU A 434 20.87 12.45 1.53
C LEU A 434 19.51 12.79 2.16
N LEU A 435 18.55 13.29 1.37
CA LEU A 435 17.17 13.54 1.84
C LEU A 435 16.47 12.24 2.29
N TRP A 436 16.73 11.14 1.60
CA TRP A 436 16.25 9.83 2.00
C TRP A 436 16.84 9.38 3.35
N GLY A 437 18.15 9.54 3.54
CA GLY A 437 18.82 9.30 4.83
C GLY A 437 18.24 10.15 5.96
N MET A 438 17.96 11.43 5.69
CA MET A 438 17.25 12.32 6.63
C MET A 438 15.88 11.76 6.99
N GLY A 439 15.06 11.38 6.00
CA GLY A 439 13.71 10.87 6.26
C GLY A 439 13.67 9.48 6.92
N LEU A 440 14.69 8.63 6.72
CA LEU A 440 14.79 7.34 7.41
C LEU A 440 15.03 7.48 8.92
N ASN A 441 15.83 8.47 9.32
CA ASN A 441 16.15 8.75 10.72
C ASN A 441 15.31 9.87 11.34
N GLY A 442 14.48 10.57 10.55
CA GLY A 442 13.69 11.71 11.01
C GLY A 442 14.54 12.95 11.33
N GLN A 443 15.69 13.16 10.65
CA GLN A 443 16.47 14.38 10.82
C GLN A 443 15.81 15.57 10.12
N SER A 444 15.64 16.67 10.85
CA SER A 444 15.19 17.97 10.32
C SER A 444 16.33 18.74 9.63
N GLY A 445 16.04 19.94 9.14
CA GLY A 445 17.01 20.81 8.46
C GLY A 445 17.02 20.64 6.95
N VAL A 446 15.93 20.17 6.35
CA VAL A 446 15.75 20.19 4.88
C VAL A 446 15.78 21.64 4.41
N PRO A 447 16.72 22.04 3.53
CA PRO A 447 16.83 23.42 3.09
C PRO A 447 15.61 23.90 2.28
N ALA A 448 15.08 25.07 2.61
CA ALA A 448 13.95 25.70 1.90
C ALA A 448 14.21 25.84 0.39
N GLY A 449 15.45 26.13 -0.01
CA GLY A 449 15.82 26.22 -1.42
C GLY A 449 15.58 24.94 -2.23
N LEU A 450 15.56 23.75 -1.59
CA LEU A 450 15.20 22.50 -2.27
C LEU A 450 13.69 22.34 -2.49
N LEU A 451 12.86 22.94 -1.62
CA LEU A 451 11.40 22.97 -1.75
C LEU A 451 10.95 23.96 -2.83
N LEU A 452 11.74 25.04 -3.06
CA LEU A 452 11.46 26.07 -4.05
C LEU A 452 12.03 25.79 -5.45
N LYS A 453 12.76 24.68 -5.66
CA LYS A 453 13.32 24.33 -6.98
C LYS A 453 12.19 24.17 -8.02
N PRO A 454 12.09 25.02 -9.06
CA PRO A 454 10.99 24.95 -10.03
C PRO A 454 10.89 23.57 -10.69
N TRP A 455 9.67 23.15 -11.03
CA TRP A 455 9.48 21.94 -11.82
C TRP A 455 9.95 22.18 -13.26
N ALA A 456 11.00 21.48 -13.69
CA ALA A 456 11.58 21.64 -15.03
C ALA A 456 11.42 20.39 -15.91
N SER A 457 10.90 19.30 -15.34
CA SER A 457 10.72 18.04 -16.03
C SER A 457 9.49 18.08 -16.93
N ALA A 458 9.64 17.61 -18.17
CA ALA A 458 8.54 17.54 -19.13
C ALA A 458 7.50 16.49 -18.72
N ALA A 459 6.23 16.78 -18.99
CA ALA A 459 5.09 15.90 -18.73
C ALA A 459 5.33 14.47 -19.24
N ASN A 460 5.44 13.51 -18.34
CA ASN A 460 5.47 12.08 -18.67
C ASN A 460 5.04 11.20 -17.48
N PRO A 461 4.69 9.92 -17.72
CA PRO A 461 4.23 9.03 -16.65
C PRO A 461 5.19 8.80 -15.49
N ALA A 462 6.49 9.03 -15.66
CA ALA A 462 7.51 8.79 -14.64
C ALA A 462 8.14 10.08 -14.10
N GLU A 463 7.63 11.26 -14.48
CA GLU A 463 8.25 12.56 -14.20
C GLU A 463 8.48 12.82 -12.70
N LYS A 464 7.64 12.25 -11.83
CA LYS A 464 7.75 12.34 -10.37
C LYS A 464 9.10 11.85 -9.81
N TYR A 465 9.83 11.06 -10.60
CA TYR A 465 11.14 10.54 -10.23
C TYR A 465 12.32 11.43 -10.64
N PHE A 466 12.10 12.56 -11.34
CA PHE A 466 13.19 13.26 -12.04
C PHE A 466 13.70 14.49 -11.31
N GLU A 467 12.92 15.05 -10.38
CA GLU A 467 13.29 16.25 -9.62
C GLU A 467 13.43 15.97 -8.12
N PRO A 468 14.24 16.76 -7.39
CA PRO A 468 14.46 16.60 -5.95
C PRO A 468 13.29 17.08 -5.07
N ALA A 469 12.42 17.95 -5.59
CA ALA A 469 11.35 18.57 -4.79
C ALA A 469 10.50 17.54 -4.02
N PRO A 470 10.06 16.41 -4.60
CA PRO A 470 9.25 15.49 -3.82
C PRO A 470 10.06 14.63 -2.84
N SER A 471 11.37 14.45 -3.03
CA SER A 471 12.23 13.84 -2.00
C SER A 471 12.38 14.77 -0.80
N ALA A 472 12.44 16.08 -1.06
CA ALA A 472 12.51 17.09 0.00
C ALA A 472 11.20 17.20 0.78
N LEU A 473 10.05 17.23 0.09
CA LEU A 473 8.72 17.17 0.73
C LEU A 473 8.61 15.94 1.63
N TRP A 474 9.09 14.79 1.15
CA TRP A 474 9.04 13.57 1.94
C TRP A 474 9.92 13.63 3.19
N ALA A 475 11.18 14.09 3.06
CA ALA A 475 12.09 14.26 4.19
C ALA A 475 11.51 15.20 5.26
N VAL A 476 10.89 16.31 4.85
CA VAL A 476 10.18 17.25 5.73
C VAL A 476 9.08 16.55 6.53
N VAL A 477 8.19 15.81 5.85
CA VAL A 477 7.05 15.12 6.47
C VAL A 477 7.50 13.98 7.40
N MET A 478 8.63 13.33 7.10
CA MET A 478 9.18 12.29 7.98
C MET A 478 9.90 12.84 9.20
N ALA A 479 10.57 13.99 9.05
CA ALA A 479 11.21 14.69 10.14
C ALA A 479 10.20 15.45 11.04
N GLY A 480 8.97 15.67 10.55
CA GLY A 480 8.02 16.55 11.22
C GLY A 480 8.50 18.00 11.24
N GLN A 481 9.26 18.42 10.22
CA GLN A 481 9.82 19.76 10.13
C GLN A 481 8.70 20.76 9.81
N ALA A 482 8.13 21.35 10.85
CA ALA A 482 6.99 22.26 10.80
C ALA A 482 7.33 23.68 11.28
N ASP A 483 8.60 24.07 11.24
CA ASP A 483 9.04 25.43 11.58
C ASP A 483 8.41 26.48 10.65
N ARG A 484 8.37 27.74 11.12
CA ARG A 484 7.73 28.86 10.39
C ARG A 484 8.26 29.00 8.97
N ALA A 485 9.57 28.89 8.78
CA ALA A 485 10.19 29.05 7.47
C ALA A 485 9.77 27.93 6.50
N THR A 486 9.69 26.69 6.99
CA THR A 486 9.24 25.55 6.21
C THR A 486 7.77 25.69 5.79
N ILE A 487 6.87 26.05 6.71
CA ILE A 487 5.45 26.24 6.38
C ILE A 487 5.27 27.37 5.36
N ALA A 488 5.90 28.53 5.56
CA ALA A 488 5.84 29.65 4.61
C ALA A 488 6.34 29.22 3.21
N THR A 489 7.44 28.47 3.15
CA THR A 489 8.02 27.95 1.90
C THR A 489 7.06 27.02 1.16
N LEU A 490 6.36 26.13 1.87
CA LEU A 490 5.39 25.22 1.28
C LEU A 490 4.16 25.96 0.73
N ILE A 491 3.72 27.02 1.42
CA ILE A 491 2.60 27.86 0.95
C ILE A 491 3.00 28.67 -0.28
N GLU A 492 4.22 29.21 -0.32
CA GLU A 492 4.76 29.83 -1.52
C GLU A 492 4.76 28.85 -2.69
N ARG A 493 5.23 27.61 -2.46
CA ARG A 493 5.32 26.57 -3.48
C ARG A 493 3.97 26.23 -4.13
N LEU A 494 2.86 26.28 -3.40
CA LEU A 494 1.52 26.03 -3.98
C LEU A 494 1.16 26.98 -5.14
N GLY A 495 1.82 28.15 -5.23
CA GLY A 495 1.61 29.13 -6.29
C GLY A 495 2.40 28.89 -7.57
N PHE A 496 3.19 27.82 -7.65
CA PHE A 496 4.01 27.54 -8.83
C PHE A 496 3.12 27.05 -9.98
N ALA A 497 3.06 27.83 -11.06
CA ALA A 497 2.16 27.59 -12.18
C ALA A 497 2.52 26.32 -12.98
N ASP A 498 3.82 26.00 -13.06
CA ASP A 498 4.34 24.87 -13.83
C ASP A 498 4.35 23.54 -13.06
N ASP A 499 3.92 23.55 -11.79
CA ASP A 499 3.82 22.33 -11.00
C ASP A 499 2.67 21.46 -11.52
N PRO A 500 2.92 20.16 -11.80
CA PRO A 500 1.85 19.24 -12.15
C PRO A 500 0.89 19.07 -10.97
N ASP A 501 -0.38 18.77 -11.27
CA ASP A 501 -1.44 18.68 -10.26
C ASP A 501 -1.11 17.72 -9.11
N TRP A 502 -0.43 16.60 -9.41
CA TRP A 502 0.00 15.65 -8.39
C TRP A 502 1.03 16.25 -7.41
N LEU A 503 1.94 17.10 -7.89
CA LEU A 503 2.93 17.74 -7.03
C LEU A 503 2.27 18.80 -6.16
N ARG A 504 1.35 19.58 -6.72
CA ARG A 504 0.57 20.56 -5.94
C ARG A 504 -0.25 19.89 -4.84
N ASN A 505 -0.89 18.76 -5.15
CA ASN A 505 -1.57 17.92 -4.15
C ASN A 505 -0.60 17.39 -3.09
N GLN A 506 0.59 16.94 -3.48
CA GLN A 506 1.62 16.48 -2.54
C GLN A 506 2.08 17.60 -1.59
N VAL A 507 2.24 18.84 -2.08
CA VAL A 507 2.57 20.01 -1.25
C VAL A 507 1.44 20.29 -0.26
N ALA A 508 0.18 20.26 -0.70
CA ALA A 508 -0.97 20.44 0.17
C ALA A 508 -1.10 19.33 1.23
N GLY A 509 -0.89 18.07 0.85
CA GLY A 509 -0.87 16.95 1.78
C GLY A 509 0.29 17.02 2.78
N THR A 510 1.43 17.56 2.35
CA THR A 510 2.58 17.85 3.23
C THR A 510 2.20 18.91 4.27
N LEU A 511 1.60 20.02 3.84
CA LEU A 511 1.08 21.05 4.74
C LEU A 511 0.02 20.47 5.71
N ALA A 512 -0.93 19.68 5.21
CA ALA A 512 -1.96 19.07 6.03
C ALA A 512 -1.36 18.16 7.12
N THR A 513 -0.34 17.39 6.77
CA THR A 513 0.35 16.50 7.72
C THR A 513 1.08 17.29 8.81
N LEU A 514 1.77 18.37 8.45
CA LEU A 514 2.57 19.16 9.41
C LEU A 514 1.72 20.08 10.29
N THR A 515 0.56 20.53 9.80
CA THR A 515 -0.28 21.54 10.46
C THR A 515 -1.55 20.97 11.08
N GLY A 516 -1.91 19.73 10.74
CA GLY A 516 -3.20 19.12 11.10
C GLY A 516 -4.39 19.72 10.36
N GLN A 517 -4.17 20.54 9.32
CA GLN A 517 -5.23 21.23 8.59
C GLN A 517 -5.57 20.54 7.26
N PRO A 518 -6.74 19.90 7.10
CA PRO A 518 -7.11 19.20 5.88
C PRO A 518 -7.66 20.17 4.82
N LYS A 519 -6.80 21.03 4.27
CA LYS A 519 -7.21 21.99 3.21
C LYS A 519 -6.85 21.45 1.84
N HIS A 520 -7.74 21.68 0.87
CA HIS A 520 -7.53 21.46 -0.56
C HIS A 520 -6.24 22.17 -1.07
N PRO A 521 -5.59 21.73 -2.16
CA PRO A 521 -4.42 22.39 -2.79
C PRO A 521 -4.67 23.81 -3.37
N ASN A 522 -5.65 24.55 -2.85
CA ASN A 522 -5.90 25.93 -3.20
C ASN A 522 -4.98 26.84 -2.37
N GLN A 523 -4.07 27.54 -3.03
CA GLN A 523 -3.09 28.42 -2.38
C GLN A 523 -3.76 29.52 -1.54
N ASP A 524 -4.79 30.19 -2.04
CA ASP A 524 -5.45 31.30 -1.34
C ASP A 524 -6.00 30.84 0.02
N ARG A 525 -6.58 29.63 0.10
CA ARG A 525 -7.06 29.06 1.37
C ARG A 525 -5.93 28.82 2.37
N TRP A 526 -4.74 28.49 1.89
CA TRP A 526 -3.56 28.31 2.73
C TRP A 526 -2.98 29.66 3.15
N LEU A 527 -2.95 30.66 2.26
CA LEU A 527 -2.53 32.03 2.57
C LEU A 527 -3.44 32.67 3.63
N ASP A 528 -4.78 32.56 3.47
CA ASP A 528 -5.74 33.09 4.43
C ASP A 528 -5.57 32.48 5.82
N TRP A 529 -5.35 31.17 5.89
CA TRP A 529 -5.08 30.48 7.15
C TRP A 529 -3.75 30.91 7.75
N TRP A 530 -2.70 31.01 6.92
CA TRP A 530 -1.37 31.36 7.38
C TRP A 530 -1.30 32.77 7.93
N ALA A 531 -1.99 33.73 7.31
CA ALA A 531 -2.09 35.10 7.82
C ALA A 531 -2.64 35.16 9.26
N LEU A 532 -3.47 34.20 9.66
CA LEU A 532 -3.99 34.08 11.02
C LEU A 532 -3.06 33.29 11.96
N ALA A 533 -2.39 32.26 11.45
CA ALA A 533 -1.59 31.33 12.24
C ALA A 533 -0.14 31.79 12.46
N GLU A 534 0.47 32.45 11.46
CA GLU A 534 1.89 32.84 11.42
C GLU A 534 2.39 33.57 12.67
N PRO A 535 1.66 34.56 13.24
CA PRO A 535 2.17 35.32 14.39
C PRO A 535 2.40 34.46 15.65
N GLY A 536 1.69 33.33 15.75
CA GLY A 536 1.81 32.38 16.86
C GLY A 536 2.56 31.10 16.50
N TRP A 537 3.06 30.97 15.27
CA TRP A 537 3.68 29.72 14.82
C TRP A 537 5.12 29.59 15.31
N PRO A 538 5.56 28.40 15.77
CA PRO A 538 6.94 28.17 16.22
C PRO A 538 7.98 28.48 15.13
N ASP A 539 9.12 29.02 15.56
CA ASP A 539 10.29 29.23 14.69
C ASP A 539 11.04 27.94 14.33
#